data_AF-M2SNZ3-F1
#
_entry.id   AF-M2SNZ3-F1
#
_cell.length_a   1.000
_cell.length_b   1.000
_cell.length_c   1.000
_cell.angle_alpha   90.00
_cell.angle_beta   90.00
_cell.angle_gamma   90.00
#
_symmetry.space_group_name_H-M   'P 1'
#
loop_
_entity.id
_entity.type
_entity.pdbx_description
1 polymer ?
#
loop_
_entity_poly.entity_id
_entity_poly.type
_entity_poly.pdbx_seq_one_letter_code
_entity_poly.pdbx_strand_id
1 'polypeptide(L)'
;MSRTNADRLRWAELVEQHLAHALTASESYTEADIAAHVDFFRHHVCSWLGPGPAPLLPLRPACPSALTYDATPVEVSYGWKGTSSVMVRYVVDLIGRQGNPNRAASLMTAQKTIDGLRKHASRIGLGGYRVDMLPDIWEAVTARLAHWEKSDHTAECKVCTPSTTFVGFDLATSGRVHGKLYWRLPACLFGQKLLELLDNVFALLPRYGVDVGGQWAQLRRHLTLHPTSEGGSQGVRPRMLSIDATRYPAARIKLYSRCYFDSHASFADAVEPHLSLDGAVPLPLPCHYATLWARLQAQYQHQPQHQRYCLLAHDMLPNTTLTTKLYWFADQMPSGDALIINDLVADFAQPHAFMKRQLDAGHFSHNSSYIREIGMGQRKDGSFDMALYIISGPTPHSERDSIKSTTRPTPGRAHLIFAYFGSSAQPANKRSKPALCNIHMAPSRLSDTLMQREPCDPLLSTILPHRSRNMESTLPSTCRYLMSIPSTNGAISSSLVVQLPPGVDINARPCPTFFM
;
A
#
# COMPACT_ATOMS: atom_id res chain seq x y z
N MET A 1 -2.99 -37.36 -4.44
CA MET A 1 -2.65 -35.93 -4.67
C MET A 1 -1.44 -35.57 -3.82
N SER A 2 -0.48 -34.80 -4.31
CA SER A 2 0.66 -34.37 -3.48
C SER A 2 0.17 -33.46 -2.35
N ARG A 3 0.81 -33.54 -1.17
CA ARG A 3 0.52 -32.67 -0.01
C ARG A 3 0.46 -31.18 -0.39
N THR A 4 1.33 -30.76 -1.31
CA THR A 4 1.39 -29.40 -1.86
C THR A 4 0.13 -28.95 -2.59
N ASN A 5 -0.57 -29.86 -3.29
CA ASN A 5 -1.81 -29.52 -3.97
C ASN A 5 -2.99 -29.45 -2.99
N ALA A 6 -2.98 -30.28 -1.94
CA ALA A 6 -3.99 -30.24 -0.89
C ALA A 6 -3.93 -28.94 -0.08
N ASP A 7 -2.74 -28.50 0.33
CA ASP A 7 -2.55 -27.23 1.06
C ASP A 7 -3.03 -26.02 0.25
N ARG A 8 -2.69 -25.98 -1.04
CA ARG A 8 -3.13 -24.92 -1.97
C ARG A 8 -4.66 -24.88 -2.09
N LEU A 9 -5.30 -26.03 -2.29
CA LEU A 9 -6.76 -26.13 -2.43
C LEU A 9 -7.45 -25.66 -1.14
N ARG A 10 -6.92 -26.05 0.01
CA ARG A 10 -7.47 -25.65 1.30
C ARG A 10 -7.38 -24.15 1.55
N TRP A 11 -6.27 -23.50 1.17
CA TRP A 11 -6.19 -22.04 1.23
C TRP A 11 -7.16 -21.36 0.26
N ALA A 12 -7.32 -21.90 -0.95
CA ALA A 12 -8.31 -21.39 -1.91
C ALA A 12 -9.73 -21.47 -1.33
N GLU A 13 -10.14 -22.63 -0.81
CA GLU A 13 -11.45 -22.81 -0.19
C GLU A 13 -11.76 -21.78 0.91
N LEU A 14 -10.76 -21.37 1.69
CA LEU A 14 -10.93 -20.43 2.80
C LEU A 14 -10.91 -18.96 2.38
N VAL A 15 -10.04 -18.59 1.45
CA VAL A 15 -9.73 -17.17 1.19
C VAL A 15 -10.35 -16.67 -0.11
N GLU A 16 -10.58 -17.56 -1.07
CA GLU A 16 -11.12 -17.18 -2.38
C GLU A 16 -12.49 -16.53 -2.26
N GLN A 17 -13.38 -17.08 -1.43
CA GLN A 17 -14.71 -16.54 -1.23
C GLN A 17 -14.66 -15.13 -0.63
N HIS A 18 -13.69 -14.88 0.25
CA HIS A 18 -13.49 -13.56 0.84
C HIS A 18 -13.02 -12.55 -0.21
N LEU A 19 -12.09 -12.93 -1.08
CA LEU A 19 -11.63 -12.09 -2.20
C LEU A 19 -12.75 -11.85 -3.22
N ALA A 20 -13.49 -12.89 -3.61
CA ALA A 20 -14.61 -12.79 -4.53
C ALA A 20 -15.71 -11.88 -3.98
N HIS A 21 -16.07 -12.04 -2.70
CA HIS A 21 -17.00 -11.14 -2.02
C HIS A 21 -16.51 -9.70 -2.04
N ALA A 22 -15.24 -9.44 -1.72
CA ALA A 22 -14.70 -8.09 -1.72
C ALA A 22 -14.77 -7.42 -3.10
N LEU A 23 -14.44 -8.17 -4.16
CA LEU A 23 -14.53 -7.69 -5.54
C LEU A 23 -15.99 -7.41 -5.95
N THR A 24 -16.91 -8.33 -5.66
CA THR A 24 -18.34 -8.15 -5.95
C THR A 24 -18.94 -6.98 -5.18
N ALA A 25 -18.68 -6.89 -3.87
CA ALA A 25 -19.21 -5.86 -2.99
C ALA A 25 -18.76 -4.45 -3.42
N SER A 26 -17.55 -4.33 -3.97
CA SER A 26 -17.02 -3.06 -4.47
C SER A 26 -17.79 -2.46 -5.66
N GLU A 27 -18.63 -3.26 -6.33
CA GLU A 27 -19.44 -2.89 -7.50
C GLU A 27 -18.62 -2.30 -8.67
N SER A 28 -17.29 -2.42 -8.60
CA SER A 28 -16.34 -1.75 -9.51
C SER A 28 -15.76 -2.70 -10.55
N TYR A 29 -15.95 -4.01 -10.39
CA TYR A 29 -15.36 -5.06 -11.23
C TYR A 29 -16.46 -5.77 -12.01
N THR A 30 -16.17 -6.12 -13.27
CA THR A 30 -17.04 -6.99 -14.06
C THR A 30 -16.91 -8.45 -13.59
N GLU A 31 -17.87 -9.30 -13.93
CA GLU A 31 -17.77 -10.75 -13.63
C GLU A 31 -16.49 -11.36 -14.23
N ALA A 32 -16.07 -10.89 -15.41
CA ALA A 32 -14.83 -11.32 -16.05
C ALA A 32 -13.58 -10.91 -15.26
N ASP A 33 -13.55 -9.67 -14.72
CA ASP A 33 -12.46 -9.23 -13.85
C ASP A 33 -12.41 -10.06 -12.57
N ILE A 34 -13.57 -10.29 -11.94
CA ILE A 34 -13.68 -11.08 -10.70
C ILE A 34 -13.13 -12.48 -10.93
N ALA A 35 -13.59 -13.16 -11.98
CA ALA A 35 -13.13 -14.50 -12.34
C ALA A 35 -11.61 -14.52 -12.58
N ALA A 36 -11.08 -13.55 -13.34
CA ALA A 36 -9.66 -13.49 -13.66
C ALA A 36 -8.79 -13.25 -12.40
N HIS A 37 -9.20 -12.35 -11.50
CA HIS A 37 -8.50 -12.10 -10.23
C HIS A 37 -8.52 -13.32 -9.30
N VAL A 38 -9.69 -13.95 -9.17
CA VAL A 38 -9.88 -15.16 -8.35
C VAL A 38 -9.07 -16.33 -8.91
N ASP A 39 -9.09 -16.54 -10.21
CA ASP A 39 -8.33 -17.61 -10.86
C ASP A 39 -6.84 -17.41 -10.69
N PHE A 40 -6.34 -16.19 -10.84
CA PHE A 40 -4.92 -15.89 -10.57
C PHE A 40 -4.57 -16.20 -9.10
N PHE A 41 -5.41 -15.77 -8.16
CA PHE A 41 -5.21 -16.03 -6.73
C PHE A 41 -5.14 -17.54 -6.44
N ARG A 42 -6.12 -18.31 -6.92
CA ARG A 42 -6.22 -19.76 -6.72
C ARG A 42 -5.01 -20.52 -7.28
N HIS A 43 -4.61 -20.19 -8.51
CA HIS A 43 -3.62 -20.99 -9.23
C HIS A 43 -2.17 -20.59 -8.90
N HIS A 44 -1.93 -19.33 -8.55
CA HIS A 44 -0.59 -18.81 -8.30
C HIS A 44 -0.38 -18.49 -6.83
N VAL A 45 -1.21 -17.62 -6.26
CA VAL A 45 -1.00 -17.03 -4.93
C VAL A 45 -1.14 -18.05 -3.80
N CYS A 46 -2.15 -18.92 -3.84
CA CYS A 46 -2.37 -19.92 -2.80
C CYS A 46 -1.18 -20.87 -2.59
N SER A 47 -0.29 -21.01 -3.60
CA SER A 47 0.91 -21.84 -3.48
C SER A 47 2.03 -21.20 -2.64
N TRP A 48 1.89 -19.91 -2.30
CA TRP A 48 2.86 -19.12 -1.54
C TRP A 48 2.48 -18.96 -0.06
N LEU A 49 1.29 -19.41 0.33
CA LEU A 49 0.74 -19.27 1.69
C LEU A 49 1.24 -20.35 2.67
N GLY A 50 2.14 -21.22 2.20
CA GLY A 50 2.68 -22.32 2.99
C GLY A 50 1.68 -23.45 3.24
N PRO A 51 1.90 -24.26 4.30
CA PRO A 51 0.97 -25.32 4.69
C PRO A 51 -0.42 -24.77 5.01
N GLY A 52 -1.46 -25.54 4.72
CA GLY A 52 -2.83 -25.17 5.08
C GLY A 52 -3.02 -25.05 6.61
N PRO A 53 -4.08 -24.39 7.08
CA PRO A 53 -4.33 -24.25 8.52
C PRO A 53 -4.51 -25.61 9.20
N ALA A 54 -4.33 -25.69 10.51
CA ALA A 54 -4.62 -26.93 11.25
C ALA A 54 -6.11 -27.32 11.07
N PRO A 55 -6.46 -28.62 10.97
CA PRO A 55 -7.85 -29.07 10.83
C PRO A 55 -8.71 -28.91 12.09
N LEU A 56 -8.10 -28.47 13.21
CA LEU A 56 -8.79 -28.27 14.48
C LEU A 56 -9.44 -26.89 14.53
N LEU A 57 -10.63 -26.81 15.14
CA LEU A 57 -11.32 -25.57 15.43
C LEU A 57 -10.85 -24.99 16.79
N PRO A 58 -10.66 -23.67 16.91
CA PRO A 58 -10.75 -22.67 15.84
C PRO A 58 -9.62 -22.84 14.81
N LEU A 59 -9.93 -22.60 13.52
CA LEU A 59 -8.93 -22.69 12.45
C LEU A 59 -7.75 -21.78 12.77
N ARG A 60 -6.54 -22.36 12.80
CA ARG A 60 -5.29 -21.61 13.02
C ARG A 60 -4.32 -21.85 11.86
N PRO A 61 -3.66 -20.82 11.34
CA PRO A 61 -2.56 -20.98 10.39
C PRO A 61 -1.48 -21.90 10.97
N ALA A 62 -0.97 -22.84 10.17
CA ALA A 62 0.13 -23.71 10.60
C ALA A 62 1.44 -22.93 10.80
N CYS A 63 1.60 -21.85 10.04
CA CYS A 63 2.71 -20.91 10.14
C CYS A 63 2.13 -19.53 10.46
N PRO A 64 2.25 -19.06 11.71
CA PRO A 64 1.77 -17.73 12.09
C PRO A 64 2.46 -16.64 11.26
N SER A 65 1.67 -15.87 10.52
CA SER A 65 2.15 -14.73 9.77
C SER A 65 2.34 -13.53 10.67
N ALA A 66 3.26 -12.65 10.30
CA ALA A 66 3.35 -11.32 10.89
C ALA A 66 2.73 -10.21 10.03
N LEU A 67 1.98 -10.59 8.99
CA LEU A 67 1.21 -9.68 8.15
C LEU A 67 -0.01 -9.16 8.91
N THR A 68 -0.80 -10.05 9.50
CA THR A 68 -2.04 -9.71 10.18
C THR A 68 -1.96 -9.93 11.68
N TYR A 69 -2.87 -9.29 12.42
CA TYR A 69 -3.01 -9.47 13.87
C TYR A 69 -3.45 -10.88 14.26
N ASP A 70 -4.33 -11.51 13.47
CA ASP A 70 -4.81 -12.88 13.69
C ASP A 70 -3.85 -13.97 13.17
N ALA A 71 -2.65 -13.55 12.76
CA ALA A 71 -1.57 -14.37 12.21
C ALA A 71 -1.91 -15.12 10.91
N THR A 72 -3.00 -14.75 10.22
CA THR A 72 -3.32 -15.26 8.89
C THR A 72 -2.36 -14.72 7.82
N PRO A 73 -2.00 -15.51 6.80
CA PRO A 73 -1.02 -15.09 5.80
C PRO A 73 -1.63 -14.26 4.67
N VAL A 74 -2.88 -13.78 4.80
CA VAL A 74 -3.57 -13.00 3.78
C VAL A 74 -4.39 -11.89 4.42
N GLU A 75 -4.29 -10.70 3.83
CA GLU A 75 -5.10 -9.54 4.20
C GLU A 75 -5.75 -8.96 2.94
N VAL A 76 -7.03 -8.61 3.02
CA VAL A 76 -7.76 -7.91 1.96
C VAL A 76 -8.01 -6.47 2.40
N SER A 77 -7.93 -5.52 1.49
CA SER A 77 -8.23 -4.12 1.79
C SER A 77 -9.04 -3.46 0.69
N TYR A 78 -9.87 -2.51 1.09
CA TYR A 78 -10.55 -1.58 0.20
C TYR A 78 -9.79 -0.26 0.19
N GLY A 79 -9.61 0.34 -0.98
CA GLY A 79 -8.93 1.62 -1.15
C GLY A 79 -9.73 2.62 -1.97
N TRP A 80 -9.72 3.88 -1.55
CA TRP A 80 -10.37 5.00 -2.20
C TRP A 80 -9.36 6.11 -2.48
N LYS A 81 -9.43 6.71 -3.67
CA LYS A 81 -8.65 7.90 -4.03
C LYS A 81 -9.61 9.03 -4.39
N GLY A 82 -9.87 9.91 -3.43
CA GLY A 82 -10.90 10.94 -3.54
C GLY A 82 -12.27 10.31 -3.79
N THR A 83 -12.92 10.70 -4.88
CA THR A 83 -14.25 10.21 -5.28
C THR A 83 -14.18 9.02 -6.26
N SER A 84 -13.02 8.38 -6.40
CA SER A 84 -12.86 7.23 -7.32
C SER A 84 -13.67 6.01 -6.89
N SER A 85 -13.84 5.07 -7.82
CA SER A 85 -14.29 3.71 -7.52
C SER A 85 -13.41 3.04 -6.47
N VAL A 86 -13.99 2.05 -5.79
CA VAL A 86 -13.31 1.28 -4.75
C VAL A 86 -12.33 0.31 -5.40
N MET A 87 -11.07 0.37 -4.97
CA MET A 87 -10.04 -0.56 -5.40
C MET A 87 -9.84 -1.63 -4.34
N VAL A 88 -10.06 -2.89 -4.71
CA VAL A 88 -9.71 -4.03 -3.88
C VAL A 88 -8.21 -4.34 -4.02
N ARG A 89 -7.58 -4.68 -2.90
CA ARG A 89 -6.19 -5.11 -2.83
C ARG A 89 -6.10 -6.32 -1.93
N TYR A 90 -5.11 -7.17 -2.15
CA TYR A 90 -4.72 -8.15 -1.16
C TYR A 90 -3.20 -8.19 -1.00
N VAL A 91 -2.76 -8.54 0.20
CA VAL A 91 -1.36 -8.79 0.54
C VAL A 91 -1.26 -10.20 1.11
N VAL A 92 -0.19 -10.90 0.76
CA VAL A 92 0.10 -12.23 1.32
C VAL A 92 1.51 -12.33 1.86
N ASP A 93 1.67 -13.13 2.90
CA ASP A 93 2.96 -13.53 3.44
C ASP A 93 3.55 -14.68 2.63
N LEU A 94 4.83 -14.55 2.30
CA LEU A 94 5.55 -15.52 1.49
C LEU A 94 6.12 -16.61 2.40
N ILE A 95 5.27 -17.59 2.68
CA ILE A 95 5.56 -18.76 3.50
C ILE A 95 5.90 -19.93 2.57
N GLY A 96 7.17 -20.34 2.57
CA GLY A 96 7.62 -21.45 1.73
C GLY A 96 6.83 -22.73 2.00
N ARG A 97 6.73 -23.61 1.00
CA ARG A 97 5.94 -24.87 1.06
C ARG A 97 6.24 -25.76 2.27
N GLN A 98 7.46 -25.72 2.77
CA GLN A 98 7.87 -26.50 3.95
C GLN A 98 7.40 -25.89 5.27
N GLY A 99 6.90 -24.65 5.25
CA GLY A 99 6.48 -23.92 6.44
C GLY A 99 7.64 -23.56 7.38
N ASN A 100 8.88 -23.54 6.87
CA ASN A 100 10.07 -23.30 7.69
C ASN A 100 9.97 -21.92 8.36
N PRO A 101 9.88 -21.85 9.70
CA PRO A 101 9.64 -20.60 10.41
C PRO A 101 10.97 -19.87 10.64
N ASN A 102 11.64 -19.47 9.56
CA ASN A 102 12.83 -18.62 9.64
C ASN A 102 12.87 -17.56 8.55
N ARG A 103 13.64 -16.50 8.81
CA ARG A 103 13.73 -15.32 7.96
C ARG A 103 14.33 -15.61 6.58
N ALA A 104 15.40 -16.39 6.55
CA ALA A 104 16.06 -16.79 5.32
C ALA A 104 15.12 -17.57 4.39
N ALA A 105 14.26 -18.44 4.95
CA ALA A 105 13.27 -19.19 4.19
C ALA A 105 12.19 -18.28 3.56
N SER A 106 11.76 -17.24 4.26
CA SER A 106 10.83 -16.23 3.72
C SER A 106 11.47 -15.46 2.56
N LEU A 107 12.73 -15.02 2.67
CA LEU A 107 13.46 -14.37 1.56
C LEU A 107 13.73 -15.30 0.38
N MET A 108 14.07 -16.58 0.63
CA MET A 108 14.19 -17.57 -0.44
C MET A 108 12.85 -17.82 -1.15
N THR A 109 11.75 -17.78 -0.41
CA THR A 109 10.40 -17.90 -1.00
C THR A 109 10.08 -16.67 -1.84
N ALA A 110 10.47 -15.48 -1.41
CA ALA A 110 10.37 -14.25 -2.20
C ALA A 110 11.10 -14.36 -3.55
N GLN A 111 12.35 -14.85 -3.55
CA GLN A 111 13.09 -15.06 -4.80
C GLN A 111 12.35 -16.00 -5.76
N LYS A 112 11.83 -17.12 -5.25
CA LYS A 112 11.02 -18.06 -6.06
C LYS A 112 9.73 -17.43 -6.59
N THR A 113 9.09 -16.58 -5.80
CA THR A 113 7.89 -15.84 -6.20
C THR A 113 8.21 -14.85 -7.32
N ILE A 114 9.32 -14.10 -7.22
CA ILE A 114 9.78 -13.18 -8.27
C ILE A 114 10.01 -13.95 -9.58
N ASP A 115 10.71 -15.08 -9.53
CA ASP A 115 10.93 -15.94 -10.71
C ASP A 115 9.63 -16.50 -11.29
N GLY A 116 8.70 -16.89 -10.42
CA GLY A 116 7.38 -17.39 -10.81
C GLY A 116 6.56 -16.33 -11.53
N LEU A 117 6.53 -15.10 -11.00
CA LEU A 117 5.87 -13.96 -11.63
C LEU A 117 6.52 -13.58 -12.96
N ARG A 118 7.86 -13.57 -13.04
CA ARG A 118 8.62 -13.35 -14.28
C ARG A 118 8.23 -14.35 -15.37
N LYS A 119 8.14 -15.63 -15.03
CA LYS A 119 7.68 -16.71 -15.94
C LYS A 119 6.21 -16.55 -16.33
N HIS A 120 5.37 -16.06 -15.43
CA HIS A 120 3.96 -15.78 -15.72
C HIS A 120 3.84 -14.68 -16.78
N ALA A 121 4.54 -13.56 -16.60
CA ALA A 121 4.54 -12.46 -17.56
C ALA A 121 5.09 -12.84 -18.93
N SER A 122 6.09 -13.72 -19.01
CA SER A 122 6.64 -14.16 -20.30
C SER A 122 5.75 -15.13 -21.08
N ARG A 123 4.83 -15.83 -20.41
CA ARG A 123 3.94 -16.84 -21.03
C ARG A 123 2.65 -16.26 -21.58
N ILE A 124 2.27 -15.10 -21.08
CA ILE A 124 1.03 -14.44 -21.45
C ILE A 124 1.26 -13.64 -22.73
N GLY A 125 0.60 -14.07 -23.81
CA GLY A 125 0.43 -13.26 -25.01
C GLY A 125 -0.45 -12.02 -24.75
N LEU A 126 -0.82 -11.29 -25.80
CA LEU A 126 -1.53 -10.00 -25.72
C LEU A 126 -2.93 -10.01 -25.05
N GLY A 127 -3.41 -11.14 -24.51
CA GLY A 127 -4.77 -11.29 -23.94
C GLY A 127 -4.89 -12.04 -22.61
N GLY A 128 -3.80 -12.34 -21.90
CA GLY A 128 -3.88 -13.01 -20.58
C GLY A 128 -3.79 -12.04 -19.38
N TYR A 129 -4.04 -12.58 -18.18
CA TYR A 129 -4.03 -11.83 -16.92
C TYR A 129 -2.69 -11.13 -16.64
N ARG A 130 -2.66 -9.80 -16.78
CA ARG A 130 -1.44 -8.99 -16.74
C ARG A 130 -1.10 -8.56 -15.32
N VAL A 131 0.12 -8.88 -14.90
CA VAL A 131 0.70 -8.42 -13.63
C VAL A 131 1.88 -7.48 -13.94
N ASP A 132 1.74 -6.20 -13.62
CA ASP A 132 2.87 -5.28 -13.63
C ASP A 132 3.70 -5.47 -12.38
N MET A 133 5.01 -5.51 -12.55
CA MET A 133 5.98 -5.76 -11.49
C MET A 133 7.33 -5.19 -11.87
N LEU A 134 8.24 -5.13 -10.90
CA LEU A 134 9.59 -4.63 -11.07
C LEU A 134 10.57 -5.73 -10.62
N PRO A 135 10.66 -6.85 -11.35
CA PRO A 135 11.32 -8.07 -10.85
C PRO A 135 12.81 -7.85 -10.57
N ASP A 136 13.51 -7.05 -11.38
CA ASP A 136 14.96 -6.90 -11.26
C ASP A 136 15.37 -6.10 -10.02
N ILE A 137 14.64 -5.02 -9.70
CA ILE A 137 14.88 -4.26 -8.46
C ILE A 137 14.42 -5.04 -7.23
N TRP A 138 13.31 -5.79 -7.33
CA TRP A 138 12.84 -6.68 -6.27
C TRP A 138 13.86 -7.78 -5.95
N GLU A 139 14.44 -8.40 -6.98
CA GLU A 139 15.48 -9.40 -6.85
C GLU A 139 16.73 -8.81 -6.19
N ALA A 140 17.18 -7.64 -6.63
CA ALA A 140 18.36 -6.98 -6.07
C ALA A 140 18.22 -6.64 -4.57
N VAL A 141 17.06 -6.09 -4.17
CA VAL A 141 16.79 -5.77 -2.77
C VAL A 141 16.65 -7.05 -1.93
N THR A 142 15.95 -8.06 -2.45
CA THR A 142 15.79 -9.35 -1.77
C THR A 142 17.13 -10.03 -1.55
N ALA A 143 18.00 -10.06 -2.57
CA ALA A 143 19.34 -10.62 -2.47
C ALA A 143 20.23 -9.88 -1.46
N ARG A 144 20.15 -8.54 -1.41
CA ARG A 144 20.89 -7.72 -0.43
C ARG A 144 20.46 -8.04 1.00
N LEU A 145 19.15 -8.13 1.24
CA LEU A 145 18.62 -8.47 2.57
C LEU A 145 18.93 -9.92 2.94
N ALA A 146 18.87 -10.86 1.99
CA ALA A 146 19.23 -12.26 2.23
C ALA A 146 20.72 -12.42 2.56
N HIS A 147 21.59 -11.63 1.93
CA HIS A 147 23.01 -11.58 2.29
C HIS A 147 23.19 -11.13 3.73
N TRP A 148 22.58 -10.01 4.13
CA TRP A 148 22.65 -9.50 5.50
C TRP A 148 22.11 -10.50 6.53
N GLU A 149 20.98 -11.15 6.25
CA GLU A 149 20.42 -12.19 7.13
C GLU A 149 21.37 -13.38 7.33
N LYS A 150 22.26 -13.64 6.37
CA LYS A 150 23.26 -14.70 6.47
C LYS A 150 24.54 -14.25 7.18
N SER A 151 24.99 -13.02 6.95
CA SER A 151 26.26 -12.52 7.48
C SER A 151 26.16 -11.94 8.88
N ASP A 152 25.09 -11.19 9.16
CA ASP A 152 25.02 -10.27 10.30
C ASP A 152 23.88 -10.58 11.28
N HIS A 153 22.88 -11.36 10.86
CA HIS A 153 21.78 -11.78 11.73
C HIS A 153 22.08 -13.09 12.43
N THR A 154 21.85 -13.14 13.75
CA THR A 154 22.07 -14.34 14.55
C THR A 154 20.96 -15.36 14.32
N ALA A 155 21.32 -16.62 14.11
CA ALA A 155 20.36 -17.71 13.91
C ALA A 155 19.39 -17.90 15.10
N GLU A 156 19.80 -17.47 16.30
CA GLU A 156 19.03 -17.58 17.55
C GLU A 156 18.29 -16.29 17.95
N CYS A 157 18.13 -15.34 17.03
CA CYS A 157 17.46 -14.08 17.36
C CYS A 157 16.00 -14.31 17.81
N LYS A 158 15.71 -14.00 19.08
CA LYS A 158 14.36 -14.10 19.68
C LYS A 158 13.46 -12.90 19.39
N VAL A 159 14.03 -11.80 18.89
CA VAL A 159 13.33 -10.53 18.66
C VAL A 159 12.65 -10.50 17.28
N CYS A 160 13.29 -11.10 16.28
CA CYS A 160 12.77 -11.07 14.92
C CYS A 160 11.78 -12.20 14.66
N THR A 161 10.67 -11.86 14.01
CA THR A 161 9.72 -12.87 13.51
C THR A 161 10.26 -13.53 12.24
N PRO A 162 9.84 -14.78 11.95
CA PRO A 162 10.13 -15.47 10.70
C PRO A 162 9.63 -14.77 9.43
N SER A 163 8.44 -14.19 9.44
CA SER A 163 7.87 -13.51 8.27
C SER A 163 8.68 -12.28 7.90
N THR A 164 9.28 -12.28 6.71
CA THR A 164 10.12 -11.17 6.23
C THR A 164 9.60 -10.50 4.98
N THR A 165 8.92 -11.24 4.12
CA THR A 165 8.59 -10.74 2.80
C THR A 165 7.11 -10.96 2.52
N PHE A 166 6.44 -9.91 2.08
CA PHE A 166 5.04 -9.94 1.70
C PHE A 166 4.92 -9.48 0.24
N VAL A 167 3.97 -10.03 -0.49
CA VAL A 167 3.64 -9.56 -1.85
C VAL A 167 2.21 -9.05 -1.85
N GLY A 168 2.00 -7.85 -2.36
CA GLY A 168 0.71 -7.22 -2.50
C GLY A 168 0.32 -7.00 -3.95
N PHE A 169 -0.98 -6.93 -4.18
CA PHE A 169 -1.57 -6.76 -5.50
C PHE A 169 -2.70 -5.72 -5.43
N ASP A 170 -2.55 -4.62 -6.17
CA ASP A 170 -3.64 -3.68 -6.42
C ASP A 170 -4.42 -4.14 -7.65
N LEU A 171 -5.70 -4.44 -7.48
CA LEU A 171 -6.54 -5.04 -8.52
C LEU A 171 -7.23 -3.94 -9.30
N ALA A 172 -6.89 -3.76 -10.59
CA ALA A 172 -7.55 -2.79 -11.45
C ALA A 172 -8.75 -3.43 -12.15
N THR A 173 -9.78 -2.63 -12.44
CA THR A 173 -11.04 -3.02 -13.10
C THR A 173 -10.87 -3.36 -14.60
N SER A 174 -9.65 -3.60 -15.05
CA SER A 174 -9.29 -3.88 -16.44
C SER A 174 -8.61 -5.24 -16.59
N GLY A 175 -8.82 -6.15 -15.64
CA GLY A 175 -8.06 -7.40 -15.50
C GLY A 175 -6.54 -7.24 -15.31
N ARG A 176 -6.07 -6.02 -15.00
CA ARG A 176 -4.66 -5.70 -14.76
C ARG A 176 -4.39 -5.62 -13.27
N VAL A 177 -3.18 -5.99 -12.86
CA VAL A 177 -2.76 -5.91 -11.46
C VAL A 177 -1.42 -5.23 -11.33
N HIS A 178 -1.27 -4.39 -10.31
CA HIS A 178 0.00 -3.80 -9.93
C HIS A 178 0.57 -4.50 -8.70
N GLY A 179 1.70 -5.19 -8.90
CA GLY A 179 2.40 -5.88 -7.85
C GLY A 179 3.21 -4.94 -6.95
N LYS A 180 3.36 -5.35 -5.70
CA LYS A 180 4.15 -4.69 -4.66
C LYS A 180 4.92 -5.74 -3.89
N LEU A 181 6.19 -5.50 -3.60
CA LEU A 181 6.96 -6.36 -2.70
C LEU A 181 7.34 -5.56 -1.46
N TYR A 182 7.13 -6.17 -0.30
CA TYR A 182 7.39 -5.59 1.01
C TYR A 182 8.43 -6.42 1.73
N TRP A 183 9.42 -5.76 2.33
CA TRP A 183 10.42 -6.38 3.19
C TRP A 183 10.32 -5.82 4.60
N ARG A 184 10.00 -6.70 5.53
CA ARG A 184 10.02 -6.46 6.97
C ARG A 184 11.47 -6.35 7.45
N LEU A 185 11.84 -5.18 7.94
CA LEU A 185 13.17 -4.93 8.49
C LEU A 185 13.39 -5.73 9.80
N PRO A 186 14.64 -6.13 10.10
CA PRO A 186 14.98 -6.88 11.31
C PRO A 186 14.67 -6.08 12.58
N ALA A 187 13.86 -6.65 13.47
CA ALA A 187 13.47 -6.01 14.73
C ALA A 187 14.58 -6.01 15.80
N CYS A 188 15.66 -6.78 15.60
CA CYS A 188 16.86 -6.70 16.43
C CYS A 188 17.82 -5.58 16.01
N LEU A 189 17.60 -4.96 14.85
CA LEU A 189 18.44 -3.89 14.34
C LEU A 189 17.78 -2.53 14.63
N PHE A 190 18.54 -1.59 15.19
CA PHE A 190 18.04 -0.27 15.59
C PHE A 190 19.11 0.82 15.43
N GLY A 191 18.68 2.07 15.51
CA GLY A 191 19.54 3.24 15.38
C GLY A 191 20.37 3.24 14.09
N GLN A 192 21.63 3.64 14.21
CA GLN A 192 22.53 3.82 13.08
C GLN A 192 22.75 2.54 12.26
N LYS A 193 22.83 1.36 12.88
CA LYS A 193 23.03 0.09 12.15
C LYS A 193 21.86 -0.22 11.20
N LEU A 194 20.63 0.12 11.60
CA LEU A 194 19.44 -0.04 10.75
C LEU A 194 19.46 0.95 9.58
N LEU A 195 19.90 2.19 9.84
CA LEU A 195 20.05 3.19 8.79
C LEU A 195 21.14 2.81 7.78
N GLU A 196 22.24 2.21 8.23
CA GLU A 196 23.30 1.69 7.35
C GLU A 196 22.82 0.53 6.47
N LEU A 197 22.00 -0.37 7.01
CA LEU A 197 21.35 -1.40 6.19
C LEU A 197 20.47 -0.77 5.10
N LEU A 198 19.71 0.27 5.44
CA LEU A 198 18.90 1.00 4.47
C LEU A 198 19.77 1.76 3.46
N ASP A 199 20.84 2.41 3.87
CA ASP A 199 21.81 3.08 2.98
C ASP A 199 22.32 2.09 1.91
N ASN A 200 22.67 0.87 2.33
CA ASN A 200 23.10 -0.20 1.42
C ASN A 200 22.02 -0.63 0.43
N VAL A 201 20.74 -0.58 0.80
CA VAL A 201 19.60 -0.88 -0.08
C VAL A 201 19.33 0.28 -1.03
N PHE A 202 19.26 1.51 -0.53
CA PHE A 202 19.03 2.71 -1.34
C PHE A 202 20.14 2.96 -2.37
N ALA A 203 21.38 2.57 -2.07
CA ALA A 203 22.50 2.64 -3.01
C ALA A 203 22.35 1.72 -4.24
N LEU A 204 21.44 0.73 -4.21
CA LEU A 204 21.16 -0.14 -5.36
C LEU A 204 20.25 0.54 -6.39
N LEU A 205 19.35 1.42 -5.93
CA LEU A 205 18.22 1.92 -6.72
C LEU A 205 18.63 2.69 -8.00
N PRO A 206 19.69 3.53 -8.00
CA PRO A 206 20.09 4.26 -9.21
C PRO A 206 20.45 3.36 -10.39
N ARG A 207 20.94 2.14 -10.13
CA ARG A 207 21.26 1.14 -11.18
C ARG A 207 20.03 0.69 -11.97
N TYR A 208 18.84 0.89 -11.40
CA TYR A 208 17.55 0.53 -11.98
C TYR A 208 16.76 1.78 -12.42
N GLY A 209 17.42 2.92 -12.61
CA GLY A 209 16.79 4.17 -13.04
C GLY A 209 15.91 4.83 -11.98
N VAL A 210 16.10 4.47 -10.70
CA VAL A 210 15.36 5.03 -9.57
C VAL A 210 16.27 5.96 -8.78
N ASP A 211 16.17 7.25 -9.04
CA ASP A 211 16.86 8.27 -8.24
C ASP A 211 15.92 8.87 -7.19
N VAL A 212 16.12 8.47 -5.94
CA VAL A 212 15.44 9.00 -4.76
C VAL A 212 16.44 9.45 -3.70
N GLY A 213 17.70 9.68 -4.07
CA GLY A 213 18.80 9.92 -3.13
C GLY A 213 18.56 11.14 -2.23
N GLY A 214 18.06 12.24 -2.81
CA GLY A 214 17.72 13.44 -2.04
C GLY A 214 16.59 13.23 -1.02
N GLN A 215 15.54 12.50 -1.40
CA GLN A 215 14.42 12.18 -0.52
C GLN A 215 14.85 11.21 0.59
N TRP A 216 15.68 10.21 0.27
CA TRP A 216 16.26 9.32 1.27
C TRP A 216 17.15 10.09 2.25
N ALA A 217 18.03 10.98 1.78
CA ALA A 217 18.88 11.79 2.65
C ALA A 217 18.08 12.66 3.62
N GLN A 218 16.97 13.25 3.15
CA GLN A 218 16.04 14.02 3.98
C GLN A 218 15.40 13.13 5.06
N LEU A 219 14.83 11.99 4.68
CA LEU A 219 14.20 11.06 5.63
C LEU A 219 15.21 10.46 6.62
N ARG A 220 16.37 10.04 6.14
CA ARG A 220 17.48 9.49 6.94
C ARG A 220 17.92 10.49 8.02
N ARG A 221 18.00 11.78 7.69
CA ARG A 221 18.31 12.84 8.66
C ARG A 221 17.26 12.90 9.76
N HIS A 222 15.97 12.94 9.40
CA HIS A 222 14.89 12.97 10.39
C HIS A 222 14.91 11.72 11.29
N LEU A 223 15.09 10.53 10.72
CA LEU A 223 15.20 9.28 11.50
C LEU A 223 16.42 9.24 12.43
N THR A 224 17.48 9.97 12.10
CA THR A 224 18.68 10.10 12.94
C THR A 224 18.43 11.02 14.13
N LEU A 225 17.63 12.07 13.94
CA LEU A 225 17.29 13.06 14.97
C LEU A 225 16.20 12.57 15.92
N HIS A 226 15.32 11.68 15.46
CA HIS A 226 14.18 11.16 16.22
C HIS A 226 14.19 9.63 16.39
N PRO A 227 15.31 9.02 16.84
CA PRO A 227 15.38 7.57 16.95
C PRO A 227 14.53 7.08 18.12
N THR A 228 13.74 6.01 17.91
CA THR A 228 13.25 5.24 19.05
C THR A 228 14.44 4.50 19.68
N SER A 229 14.74 4.79 20.94
CA SER A 229 15.71 4.01 21.73
C SER A 229 15.20 2.58 21.97
N GLU A 230 16.09 1.67 22.34
CA GLU A 230 15.69 0.32 22.76
C GLU A 230 14.77 0.42 23.99
N GLY A 231 13.50 0.02 23.84
CA GLY A 231 12.48 0.19 24.89
C GLY A 231 11.94 1.62 25.06
N GLY A 232 12.29 2.55 24.17
CA GLY A 232 11.81 3.94 24.22
C GLY A 232 10.30 4.07 24.01
N SER A 233 9.68 5.03 24.69
CA SER A 233 8.24 5.33 24.61
C SER A 233 7.86 6.29 23.48
N GLN A 234 8.84 6.98 22.87
CA GLN A 234 8.64 8.00 21.85
C GLN A 234 9.66 7.87 20.71
N GLY A 235 9.31 8.38 19.54
CA GLY A 235 10.18 8.48 18.37
C GLY A 235 9.80 7.55 17.22
N VAL A 236 10.66 7.52 16.19
CA VAL A 236 10.37 6.85 14.92
C VAL A 236 11.37 5.72 14.65
N ARG A 237 10.85 4.58 14.19
CA ARG A 237 11.65 3.40 13.85
C ARG A 237 11.25 2.78 12.51
N PRO A 238 12.17 2.69 11.53
CA PRO A 238 11.91 1.97 10.29
C PRO A 238 11.52 0.52 10.56
N ARG A 239 10.46 0.08 9.90
CA ARG A 239 9.79 -1.19 10.16
C ARG A 239 9.70 -2.08 8.93
N MET A 240 9.41 -1.47 7.78
CA MET A 240 9.19 -2.19 6.53
C MET A 240 9.56 -1.29 5.34
N LEU A 241 10.17 -1.87 4.32
CA LEU A 241 10.40 -1.24 3.02
C LEU A 241 9.42 -1.84 2.02
N SER A 242 8.96 -1.07 1.05
CA SER A 242 8.26 -1.62 -0.11
C SER A 242 8.67 -0.96 -1.41
N ILE A 243 8.57 -1.70 -2.50
CA ILE A 243 8.70 -1.17 -3.86
C ILE A 243 7.48 -1.65 -4.65
N ASP A 244 6.72 -0.72 -5.21
CA ASP A 244 5.51 -1.01 -5.95
C ASP A 244 5.52 -0.52 -7.41
N ALA A 245 4.76 -1.23 -8.24
CA ALA A 245 4.58 -0.98 -9.66
C ALA A 245 3.30 -0.19 -9.97
N THR A 246 2.79 0.62 -9.03
CA THR A 246 1.52 1.37 -9.26
C THR A 246 1.66 2.52 -10.25
N ARG A 247 2.90 2.91 -10.59
CA ARG A 247 3.22 3.85 -11.68
C ARG A 247 4.05 3.18 -12.78
N TYR A 248 3.85 1.88 -12.99
CA TYR A 248 4.63 1.09 -13.95
C TYR A 248 4.79 1.80 -15.31
N PRO A 249 6.01 1.89 -15.87
CA PRO A 249 7.23 1.21 -15.42
C PRO A 249 8.03 1.92 -14.30
N ALA A 250 7.59 3.09 -13.82
CA ALA A 250 8.28 3.80 -12.75
C ALA A 250 8.04 3.15 -11.39
N ALA A 251 9.13 2.95 -10.64
CA ALA A 251 9.08 2.43 -9.27
C ALA A 251 8.63 3.52 -8.28
N ARG A 252 7.77 3.14 -7.34
CA ARG A 252 7.51 3.92 -6.12
C ARG A 252 8.04 3.15 -4.92
N ILE A 253 8.81 3.84 -4.08
CA ILE A 253 9.50 3.26 -2.93
C ILE A 253 8.79 3.80 -1.69
N LYS A 254 8.50 2.95 -0.71
CA LYS A 254 7.89 3.37 0.54
C LYS A 254 8.69 2.86 1.72
N LEU A 255 9.04 3.74 2.65
CA LEU A 255 9.57 3.34 3.95
C LEU A 255 8.49 3.52 5.00
N TYR A 256 8.06 2.40 5.57
CA TYR A 256 7.13 2.36 6.67
C TYR A 256 7.90 2.37 7.99
N SER A 257 7.58 3.32 8.86
CA SER A 257 8.20 3.48 10.17
C SER A 257 7.15 3.47 11.26
N ARG A 258 7.41 2.77 12.36
CA ARG A 258 6.60 2.89 13.56
C ARG A 258 6.87 4.23 14.21
N CYS A 259 5.83 4.96 14.55
CA CYS A 259 5.89 6.18 15.34
C CYS A 259 5.25 5.88 16.69
N TYR A 260 6.04 5.90 17.75
CA TYR A 260 5.60 5.72 19.12
C TYR A 260 5.30 7.09 19.73
N PHE A 261 4.18 7.20 20.44
CA PHE A 261 3.69 8.49 20.93
C PHE A 261 2.95 8.36 22.25
N ASP A 262 2.80 9.49 22.93
CA ASP A 262 1.86 9.64 24.04
C ASP A 262 0.45 9.84 23.48
N SER A 263 -0.47 8.93 23.83
CA SER A 263 -1.86 8.98 23.34
C SER A 263 -2.67 10.15 23.89
N HIS A 264 -2.17 10.86 24.90
CA HIS A 264 -2.81 12.04 25.47
C HIS A 264 -2.29 13.35 24.86
N ALA A 265 -1.15 13.32 24.18
CA ALA A 265 -0.58 14.49 23.51
C ALA A 265 -1.41 14.90 22.28
N SER A 266 -1.34 16.17 21.90
CA SER A 266 -2.05 16.68 20.72
C SER A 266 -1.47 16.07 19.44
N PHE A 267 -2.22 16.12 18.32
CA PHE A 267 -1.69 15.67 17.02
C PHE A 267 -0.39 16.38 16.64
N ALA A 268 -0.33 17.69 16.91
CA ALA A 268 0.79 18.58 16.61
C ALA A 268 2.07 18.20 17.37
N ASP A 269 1.93 17.60 18.55
CA ASP A 269 3.06 17.19 19.39
C ASP A 269 3.43 15.72 19.16
N ALA A 270 2.43 14.86 18.93
CA ALA A 270 2.58 13.41 18.93
C ALA A 270 2.99 12.81 17.59
N VAL A 271 2.45 13.32 16.49
CA VAL A 271 2.46 12.62 15.19
C VAL A 271 2.84 13.55 14.05
N GLU A 272 2.34 14.78 14.06
CA GLU A 272 2.59 15.77 13.01
C GLU A 272 4.07 16.01 12.71
N PRO A 273 4.99 16.15 13.70
CA PRO A 273 6.40 16.40 13.42
C PRO A 273 7.01 15.24 12.64
N HIS A 274 6.60 14.01 12.93
CA HIS A 274 7.08 12.82 12.25
C HIS A 274 6.43 12.61 10.88
N LEU A 275 5.14 12.94 10.74
CA LEU A 275 4.42 12.84 9.47
C LEU A 275 4.85 13.91 8.45
N SER A 276 5.23 15.09 8.93
CA SER A 276 5.67 16.23 8.11
C SER A 276 7.18 16.32 7.98
N LEU A 277 7.96 15.42 8.59
CA LEU A 277 9.42 15.55 8.70
C LEU A 277 9.85 16.92 9.22
N ASP A 278 9.28 17.34 10.35
CA ASP A 278 9.47 18.66 10.98
C ASP A 278 9.10 19.82 10.03
N GLY A 279 7.99 19.67 9.31
CA GLY A 279 7.49 20.66 8.34
C GLY A 279 8.16 20.61 6.96
N ALA A 280 9.13 19.73 6.73
CA ALA A 280 9.81 19.59 5.44
C ALA A 280 8.94 18.92 4.36
N VAL A 281 7.86 18.24 4.76
CA VAL A 281 6.78 17.73 3.92
C VAL A 281 5.49 18.44 4.35
N PRO A 282 4.96 19.36 3.54
CA PRO A 282 3.79 20.14 3.92
C PRO A 282 2.56 19.24 4.04
N LEU A 283 1.84 19.39 5.15
CA LEU A 283 0.54 18.76 5.32
C LEU A 283 -0.55 19.66 4.70
N PRO A 284 -1.37 19.14 3.79
CA PRO A 284 -2.46 19.90 3.19
C PRO A 284 -3.56 20.29 4.19
N LEU A 285 -4.22 21.42 3.93
CA LEU A 285 -5.37 21.92 4.69
C LEU A 285 -6.67 21.71 3.88
N PRO A 286 -7.79 21.29 4.52
CA PRO A 286 -7.93 20.91 5.92
C PRO A 286 -7.18 19.60 6.25
N CYS A 287 -6.60 19.48 7.44
CA CYS A 287 -5.80 18.31 7.82
C CYS A 287 -6.70 17.15 8.27
N HIS A 288 -6.97 16.20 7.35
CA HIS A 288 -7.79 15.03 7.66
C HIS A 288 -7.14 14.15 8.74
N TYR A 289 -5.79 14.14 8.82
CA TYR A 289 -5.03 13.46 9.87
C TYR A 289 -5.39 13.94 11.27
N ALA A 290 -5.39 15.26 11.48
CA ALA A 290 -5.75 15.85 12.76
C ALA A 290 -7.22 15.57 13.12
N THR A 291 -8.11 15.55 12.13
CA THR A 291 -9.54 15.24 12.34
C THR A 291 -9.73 13.81 12.85
N LEU A 292 -9.09 12.84 12.18
CA LEU A 292 -9.12 11.44 12.61
C LEU A 292 -8.47 11.26 13.98
N TRP A 293 -7.35 11.93 14.23
CA TRP A 293 -6.67 11.92 15.53
C TRP A 293 -7.56 12.42 16.66
N ALA A 294 -8.25 13.56 16.49
CA ALA A 294 -9.09 14.14 17.53
C ALA A 294 -10.18 13.15 18.00
N ARG A 295 -10.77 12.38 17.06
CA ARG A 295 -11.75 11.32 17.36
C ARG A 295 -11.12 10.17 18.15
N LEU A 296 -9.92 9.74 17.75
CA LEU A 296 -9.18 8.69 18.46
C LEU A 296 -8.77 9.13 19.87
N GLN A 297 -8.23 10.34 20.00
CA GLN A 297 -7.76 10.91 21.24
C GLN A 297 -8.89 11.05 22.27
N ALA A 298 -10.08 11.48 21.84
CA ALA A 298 -11.26 11.54 22.70
C ALA A 298 -11.57 10.18 23.34
N GLN A 299 -11.40 9.09 22.58
CA GLN A 299 -11.59 7.75 23.12
C GLN A 299 -10.41 7.29 24.01
N TYR A 300 -9.18 7.69 23.68
CA TYR A 300 -7.99 7.39 24.48
C TYR A 300 -8.03 7.98 25.90
N GLN A 301 -8.65 9.15 26.07
CA GLN A 301 -8.78 9.82 27.37
C GLN A 301 -9.51 8.97 28.43
N HIS A 302 -10.32 8.00 28.00
CA HIS A 302 -11.06 7.10 28.89
C HIS A 302 -10.34 5.78 29.18
N GLN A 303 -9.12 5.59 28.65
CA GLN A 303 -8.37 4.35 28.77
C GLN A 303 -7.10 4.53 29.60
N PRO A 304 -6.57 3.47 30.23
CA PRO A 304 -5.25 3.51 30.83
C PRO A 304 -4.19 3.88 29.80
N GLN A 305 -3.27 4.76 30.20
CA GLN A 305 -2.15 5.13 29.37
C GLN A 305 -1.30 3.88 29.09
N HIS A 306 -1.11 3.57 27.82
CA HIS A 306 -0.22 2.52 27.35
C HIS A 306 0.58 3.05 26.17
N GLN A 307 1.72 2.41 25.91
CA GLN A 307 2.50 2.73 24.74
C GLN A 307 1.66 2.42 23.49
N ARG A 308 1.34 3.46 22.74
CA ARG A 308 0.67 3.35 21.44
C ARG A 308 1.65 3.63 20.32
N TYR A 309 1.30 3.15 19.14
CA TYR A 309 2.06 3.45 17.95
C TYR A 309 1.16 3.48 16.73
N CYS A 310 1.70 4.05 15.67
CA CYS A 310 1.16 4.00 14.33
C CYS A 310 2.23 3.74 13.31
N LEU A 311 1.83 3.59 12.06
CA LEU A 311 2.77 3.43 10.96
C LEU A 311 2.72 4.66 10.06
N LEU A 312 3.88 5.24 9.82
CA LEU A 312 4.11 6.33 8.87
C LEU A 312 4.76 5.74 7.63
N ALA A 313 4.11 5.82 6.47
CA ALA A 313 4.75 5.54 5.20
C ALA A 313 5.23 6.82 4.55
N HIS A 314 6.51 6.84 4.21
CA HIS A 314 7.14 7.89 3.42
C HIS A 314 7.33 7.37 2.00
N ASP A 315 6.52 7.89 1.09
CA ASP A 315 6.49 7.56 -0.32
C ASP A 315 7.53 8.41 -1.06
N MET A 316 8.48 7.74 -1.70
CA MET A 316 9.55 8.32 -2.51
C MET A 316 9.39 7.93 -3.96
N LEU A 317 9.39 8.93 -4.85
CA LEU A 317 9.33 8.73 -6.29
C LEU A 317 10.38 9.60 -7.00
N PRO A 318 10.98 9.14 -8.10
CA PRO A 318 11.94 9.94 -8.85
C PRO A 318 11.35 11.29 -9.28
N ASN A 319 12.16 12.36 -9.19
CA ASN A 319 11.80 13.72 -9.60
C ASN A 319 10.58 14.33 -8.89
N THR A 320 10.21 13.84 -7.71
CA THR A 320 9.11 14.42 -6.91
C THR A 320 9.54 14.77 -5.49
N THR A 321 8.67 15.46 -4.77
CA THR A 321 8.76 15.61 -3.32
C THR A 321 8.29 14.34 -2.63
N LEU A 322 8.82 14.08 -1.43
CA LEU A 322 8.34 13.03 -0.55
C LEU A 322 6.86 13.28 -0.21
N THR A 323 6.08 12.20 -0.12
CA THR A 323 4.69 12.27 0.36
C THR A 323 4.50 11.29 1.51
N THR A 324 3.52 11.54 2.39
CA THR A 324 3.32 10.71 3.57
C THR A 324 1.92 10.14 3.66
N LYS A 325 1.84 8.94 4.25
CA LYS A 325 0.60 8.22 4.54
C LYS A 325 0.66 7.72 5.99
N LEU A 326 -0.42 7.91 6.72
CA LEU A 326 -0.56 7.55 8.12
C LEU A 326 -1.47 6.34 8.24
N TYR A 327 -1.12 5.40 9.11
CA TYR A 327 -1.86 4.18 9.33
C TYR A 327 -2.12 3.97 10.81
N TRP A 328 -3.40 3.91 11.16
CA TRP A 328 -3.86 3.59 12.51
C TRP A 328 -4.31 2.14 12.58
N PHE A 329 -3.88 1.42 13.61
CA PHE A 329 -4.23 0.02 13.82
C PHE A 329 -5.42 -0.09 14.77
N ALA A 330 -6.42 -0.89 14.42
CA ALA A 330 -7.66 -0.99 15.16
C ALA A 330 -7.53 -1.67 16.52
N ASP A 331 -6.57 -2.56 16.72
CA ASP A 331 -6.22 -3.07 18.05
C ASP A 331 -5.63 -1.98 18.95
N GLN A 332 -5.10 -0.90 18.36
CA GLN A 332 -4.69 0.32 19.04
C GLN A 332 -5.85 1.35 19.11
N MET A 333 -7.03 1.04 18.55
CA MET A 333 -8.24 1.85 18.62
C MET A 333 -9.23 1.27 19.65
N PRO A 334 -9.96 2.09 20.41
CA PRO A 334 -10.86 1.65 21.49
C PRO A 334 -12.12 0.85 21.11
N SER A 335 -12.31 0.40 19.86
CA SER A 335 -13.67 0.22 19.33
C SER A 335 -13.85 -0.94 18.34
N GLY A 336 -15.07 -1.50 18.29
CA GLY A 336 -15.49 -2.48 17.27
C GLY A 336 -15.80 -1.86 15.90
N ASP A 337 -16.01 -2.70 14.88
CA ASP A 337 -16.09 -2.28 13.47
C ASP A 337 -17.18 -1.22 13.23
N ALA A 338 -18.35 -1.34 13.84
CA ALA A 338 -19.44 -0.37 13.66
C ALA A 338 -19.07 1.05 14.11
N LEU A 339 -18.28 1.19 15.19
CA LEU A 339 -17.81 2.50 15.65
C LEU A 339 -16.75 3.05 14.71
N ILE A 340 -15.86 2.21 14.19
CA ILE A 340 -14.91 2.63 13.15
C ILE A 340 -15.65 3.21 11.94
N ILE A 341 -16.69 2.51 11.48
CA ILE A 341 -17.48 2.90 10.31
C ILE A 341 -18.26 4.20 10.57
N ASN A 342 -19.01 4.25 11.68
CA ASN A 342 -19.93 5.36 11.97
C ASN A 342 -19.26 6.60 12.56
N ASP A 343 -18.07 6.47 13.15
CA ASP A 343 -17.38 7.58 13.80
C ASP A 343 -16.08 7.95 13.08
N LEU A 344 -15.18 6.99 12.85
CA LEU A 344 -13.84 7.33 12.32
C LEU A 344 -13.85 7.59 10.81
N VAL A 345 -14.70 6.88 10.08
CA VAL A 345 -14.78 6.96 8.61
C VAL A 345 -15.88 7.92 8.14
N ALA A 346 -16.72 8.42 9.04
CA ALA A 346 -17.92 9.21 8.72
C ALA A 346 -17.69 10.43 7.82
N ASP A 347 -16.53 11.09 7.95
CA ASP A 347 -16.21 12.31 7.17
C ASP A 347 -15.83 12.00 5.71
N PHE A 348 -15.65 10.72 5.40
CA PHE A 348 -15.25 10.26 4.08
C PHE A 348 -16.47 9.63 3.40
N ALA A 349 -17.29 10.47 2.76
CA ALA A 349 -18.61 10.08 2.26
C ALA A 349 -18.63 8.77 1.46
N GLN A 350 -17.67 8.57 0.55
CA GLN A 350 -17.58 7.36 -0.27
C GLN A 350 -17.17 6.11 0.55
N PRO A 351 -16.04 6.12 1.29
CA PRO A 351 -15.73 5.03 2.24
C PRO A 351 -16.86 4.72 3.23
N HIS A 352 -17.45 5.75 3.83
CA HIS A 352 -18.52 5.59 4.81
C HIS A 352 -19.76 4.96 4.18
N ALA A 353 -20.25 5.47 3.05
CA ALA A 353 -21.43 4.92 2.38
C ALA A 353 -21.22 3.47 1.96
N PHE A 354 -20.02 3.11 1.48
CA PHE A 354 -19.67 1.73 1.16
C PHE A 354 -19.72 0.84 2.41
N MET A 355 -18.97 1.21 3.45
CA MET A 355 -18.87 0.39 4.66
C MET A 355 -20.17 0.31 5.44
N LYS A 356 -21.00 1.36 5.40
CA LYS A 356 -22.31 1.38 6.02
C LYS A 356 -23.24 0.35 5.39
N ARG A 357 -23.21 0.16 4.06
CA ARG A 357 -23.95 -0.92 3.39
C ARG A 357 -23.48 -2.29 3.87
N GLN A 358 -22.18 -2.49 4.06
CA GLN A 358 -21.65 -3.75 4.56
C GLN A 358 -22.06 -4.01 6.02
N LEU A 359 -22.09 -2.97 6.86
CA LEU A 359 -22.60 -3.02 8.22
C LEU A 359 -24.10 -3.37 8.24
N ASP A 360 -24.90 -2.72 7.38
CA ASP A 360 -26.35 -2.95 7.29
C ASP A 360 -26.70 -4.34 6.71
N ALA A 361 -25.82 -4.90 5.89
CA ALA A 361 -25.90 -6.28 5.41
C ALA A 361 -25.45 -7.32 6.45
N GLY A 362 -25.00 -6.89 7.64
CA GLY A 362 -24.58 -7.79 8.72
C GLY A 362 -23.18 -8.39 8.54
N HIS A 363 -22.35 -7.87 7.63
CA HIS A 363 -20.96 -8.29 7.47
C HIS A 363 -20.04 -7.74 8.57
N PHE A 364 -20.47 -6.64 9.20
CA PHE A 364 -19.81 -6.03 10.36
C PHE A 364 -20.83 -5.84 11.50
N SER A 365 -20.35 -5.59 12.71
CA SER A 365 -21.19 -5.32 13.87
C SER A 365 -20.43 -4.51 14.93
N HIS A 366 -21.11 -4.15 16.03
CA HIS A 366 -20.46 -3.54 17.19
C HIS A 366 -19.47 -4.49 17.89
N ASN A 367 -19.66 -5.80 17.73
CA ASN A 367 -18.85 -6.82 18.39
C ASN A 367 -17.73 -7.36 17.49
N SER A 368 -17.83 -7.18 16.18
CA SER A 368 -16.78 -7.63 15.28
C SER A 368 -15.57 -6.70 15.33
N SER A 369 -14.40 -7.25 14.97
CA SER A 369 -13.15 -6.50 14.84
C SER A 369 -12.42 -6.90 13.57
N TYR A 370 -13.14 -7.02 12.46
CA TYR A 370 -12.54 -7.38 11.17
C TYR A 370 -11.71 -6.25 10.57
N ILE A 371 -12.07 -4.99 10.82
CA ILE A 371 -11.28 -3.84 10.38
C ILE A 371 -10.08 -3.70 11.31
N ARG A 372 -8.87 -3.86 10.76
CA ARG A 372 -7.61 -3.87 11.52
C ARG A 372 -6.74 -2.67 11.30
N GLU A 373 -6.92 -1.94 10.23
CA GLU A 373 -6.10 -0.78 9.93
C GLU A 373 -6.87 0.24 9.09
N ILE A 374 -6.65 1.52 9.37
CA ILE A 374 -7.09 2.67 8.56
C ILE A 374 -5.84 3.36 8.05
N GLY A 375 -5.60 3.27 6.75
CA GLY A 375 -4.52 4.00 6.08
C GLY A 375 -5.03 5.25 5.39
N MET A 376 -4.56 6.42 5.78
CA MET A 376 -4.96 7.70 5.21
C MET A 376 -3.77 8.47 4.68
N GLY A 377 -3.83 8.85 3.41
CA GLY A 377 -2.94 9.80 2.76
C GLY A 377 -3.73 11.03 2.34
N GLN A 378 -3.07 12.17 2.20
CA GLN A 378 -3.69 13.37 1.68
C GLN A 378 -2.88 13.92 0.52
N ARG A 379 -3.59 14.36 -0.52
CA ARG A 379 -3.03 14.86 -1.77
C ARG A 379 -2.98 16.38 -1.74
N LYS A 380 -2.13 16.96 -2.59
CA LYS A 380 -1.92 18.42 -2.68
C LYS A 380 -3.19 19.19 -3.06
N ASP A 381 -4.10 18.55 -3.77
CA ASP A 381 -5.40 19.09 -4.16
C ASP A 381 -6.46 18.99 -3.04
N GLY A 382 -6.06 18.59 -1.84
CA GLY A 382 -6.96 18.38 -0.70
C GLY A 382 -7.69 17.03 -0.71
N SER A 383 -7.64 16.27 -1.81
CA SER A 383 -8.28 14.95 -1.86
C SER A 383 -7.56 13.92 -0.99
N PHE A 384 -8.29 12.90 -0.52
CA PHE A 384 -7.75 11.86 0.36
C PHE A 384 -7.41 10.57 -0.41
N ASP A 385 -6.49 9.77 0.12
CA ASP A 385 -6.24 8.36 -0.23
C ASP A 385 -6.49 7.52 1.04
N MET A 386 -7.67 6.92 1.13
CA MET A 386 -8.05 6.11 2.29
C MET A 386 -7.96 4.62 1.94
N ALA A 387 -7.59 3.79 2.90
CA ALA A 387 -7.68 2.35 2.81
C ALA A 387 -8.15 1.76 4.14
N LEU A 388 -9.02 0.75 4.07
CA LEU A 388 -9.44 -0.05 5.22
C LEU A 388 -8.97 -1.48 5.00
N TYR A 389 -8.25 -2.03 5.98
CA TYR A 389 -7.67 -3.36 5.92
C TYR A 389 -8.50 -4.31 6.78
N ILE A 390 -8.87 -5.45 6.18
CA ILE A 390 -9.85 -6.38 6.70
C ILE A 390 -9.22 -7.77 6.75
N ILE A 391 -9.36 -8.40 7.92
CA ILE A 391 -8.93 -9.78 8.12
C ILE A 391 -10.08 -10.76 7.86
N SER A 392 -9.73 -11.93 7.32
CA SER A 392 -10.70 -12.94 6.91
C SER A 392 -11.20 -13.83 8.07
N GLY A 393 -10.55 -13.81 9.24
CA GLY A 393 -10.83 -14.72 10.34
C GLY A 393 -11.75 -14.13 11.42
N PRO A 394 -12.67 -14.91 12.02
CA PRO A 394 -13.30 -14.51 13.26
C PRO A 394 -12.20 -14.43 14.32
N THR A 395 -11.96 -13.24 14.87
CA THR A 395 -11.17 -13.18 16.09
C THR A 395 -11.92 -13.90 17.20
N PRO A 396 -11.28 -14.84 17.90
CA PRO A 396 -11.86 -15.35 19.13
C PRO A 396 -12.03 -14.14 20.05
N HIS A 397 -13.28 -13.83 20.40
CA HIS A 397 -13.57 -12.90 21.46
C HIS A 397 -12.79 -13.35 22.70
N SER A 398 -12.06 -12.42 23.30
CA SER A 398 -11.56 -12.64 24.66
C SER A 398 -12.80 -12.83 25.54
N GLU A 399 -13.01 -14.01 26.09
CA GLU A 399 -14.09 -14.35 27.03
C GLU A 399 -14.02 -13.54 28.36
N ARG A 400 -13.23 -12.46 28.44
CA ARG A 400 -13.01 -11.73 29.70
C ARG A 400 -14.21 -10.93 30.20
N ASP A 401 -15.23 -10.67 29.39
CA ASP A 401 -16.34 -9.78 29.80
C ASP A 401 -17.69 -10.46 30.04
N SER A 402 -17.82 -11.80 29.99
CA SER A 402 -19.14 -12.46 30.13
C SER A 402 -19.35 -13.29 31.40
N ILE A 403 -18.58 -13.08 32.48
CA ILE A 403 -18.90 -13.67 33.79
C ILE A 403 -19.74 -12.68 34.60
N LYS A 404 -21.03 -12.55 34.25
CA LYS A 404 -22.13 -12.09 35.14
C LYS A 404 -23.48 -12.15 34.40
N SER A 405 -23.88 -13.36 33.99
CA SER A 405 -25.30 -13.62 33.71
C SER A 405 -25.59 -15.10 33.98
N THR A 406 -26.14 -15.38 35.15
CA THR A 406 -26.69 -16.68 35.53
C THR A 406 -28.05 -16.87 34.87
N THR A 407 -28.05 -17.09 33.56
CA THR A 407 -29.17 -17.72 32.84
C THR A 407 -28.59 -18.77 31.92
N ARG A 408 -29.08 -20.01 32.07
CA ARG A 408 -28.62 -21.19 31.31
C ARG A 408 -28.46 -20.86 29.83
N PRO A 409 -27.26 -21.04 29.23
CA PRO A 409 -27.12 -20.94 27.79
C PRO A 409 -27.68 -22.22 27.18
N THR A 410 -28.71 -22.07 26.36
CA THR A 410 -29.02 -23.02 25.29
C THR A 410 -27.77 -23.19 24.41
N PRO A 411 -27.47 -24.40 23.91
CA PRO A 411 -26.29 -24.62 23.08
C PRO A 411 -26.49 -23.97 21.71
N GLY A 412 -26.13 -22.68 21.63
CA GLY A 412 -26.03 -21.95 20.36
C GLY A 412 -24.79 -22.43 19.60
N ARG A 413 -25.02 -22.88 18.37
CA ARG A 413 -23.94 -23.19 17.41
C ARG A 413 -23.04 -21.97 17.25
N ALA A 414 -21.73 -22.15 17.44
CA ALA A 414 -20.74 -21.20 16.95
C ALA A 414 -20.86 -21.15 15.41
N HIS A 415 -21.48 -20.10 14.88
CA HIS A 415 -21.63 -19.87 13.46
C HIS A 415 -20.25 -19.48 12.87
N LEU A 416 -19.61 -20.44 12.21
CA LEU A 416 -18.49 -20.18 11.30
C LEU A 416 -19.00 -19.34 10.13
N ILE A 417 -18.58 -18.07 10.07
CA ILE A 417 -18.88 -17.14 8.96
C ILE A 417 -18.28 -17.61 7.62
N PHE A 418 -17.40 -18.63 7.63
CA PHE A 418 -16.93 -19.28 6.40
C PHE A 418 -17.98 -20.14 5.67
N ALA A 419 -19.20 -20.27 6.19
CA ALA A 419 -20.25 -21.10 5.58
C ALA A 419 -21.46 -20.33 5.02
N TYR A 420 -21.48 -18.99 5.08
CA TYR A 420 -22.63 -18.18 4.60
C TYR A 420 -22.23 -17.18 3.51
N PHE A 421 -21.64 -17.68 2.42
CA PHE A 421 -21.63 -16.99 1.13
C PHE A 421 -22.25 -17.87 0.03
N GLY A 422 -23.33 -18.58 0.39
CA GLY A 422 -24.17 -19.36 -0.53
C GLY A 422 -25.47 -18.64 -0.86
N SER A 423 -25.67 -18.37 -2.15
CA SER A 423 -26.85 -17.78 -2.79
C SER A 423 -28.21 -18.20 -2.19
N SER A 424 -29.02 -17.22 -1.77
CA SER A 424 -30.48 -17.38 -1.62
C SER A 424 -31.22 -16.60 -2.71
N ALA A 425 -30.99 -16.93 -3.97
CA ALA A 425 -31.93 -16.62 -5.03
C ALA A 425 -32.73 -17.89 -5.38
N GLN A 426 -33.87 -18.11 -4.71
CA GLN A 426 -34.90 -18.99 -5.26
C GLN A 426 -35.72 -18.21 -6.32
N PRO A 427 -36.06 -18.84 -7.45
CA PRO A 427 -36.78 -18.21 -8.53
C PRO A 427 -38.28 -18.12 -8.21
N ALA A 428 -38.84 -16.91 -8.26
CA ALA A 428 -40.28 -16.75 -8.31
C ALA A 428 -40.79 -17.12 -9.71
N ASN A 429 -41.40 -18.30 -9.80
CA ASN A 429 -42.29 -18.72 -10.87
C ASN A 429 -43.40 -17.68 -11.09
N LYS A 430 -43.47 -17.05 -12.28
CA LYS A 430 -44.75 -16.69 -12.92
C LYS A 430 -44.68 -16.91 -14.43
N ARG A 431 -45.56 -17.79 -14.90
CA ARG A 431 -45.82 -18.19 -16.30
C ARG A 431 -46.86 -17.25 -16.91
N SER A 432 -46.82 -17.21 -18.25
CA SER A 432 -47.87 -16.82 -19.24
C SER A 432 -48.10 -15.33 -19.48
N LYS A 433 -48.27 -14.82 -20.72
CA LYS A 433 -48.27 -15.34 -22.11
C LYS A 433 -48.15 -14.11 -23.08
N PRO A 434 -47.94 -14.31 -24.40
CA PRO A 434 -47.43 -13.30 -25.32
C PRO A 434 -48.52 -12.50 -26.07
N ALA A 435 -48.14 -11.34 -26.61
CA ALA A 435 -48.87 -10.69 -27.70
C ALA A 435 -47.88 -10.22 -28.77
N LEU A 436 -48.13 -10.73 -29.98
CA LEU A 436 -47.58 -10.30 -31.26
C LEU A 436 -48.07 -8.88 -31.62
N CYS A 437 -47.21 -8.09 -32.27
CA CYS A 437 -47.49 -7.56 -33.60
C CYS A 437 -46.26 -6.87 -34.19
N ASN A 438 -46.28 -6.72 -35.50
CA ASN A 438 -45.16 -6.73 -36.42
C ASN A 438 -45.18 -5.45 -37.28
N ILE A 439 -44.03 -5.10 -37.86
CA ILE A 439 -43.83 -4.42 -39.17
C ILE A 439 -44.04 -2.88 -39.25
N HIS A 440 -42.98 -2.10 -39.55
CA HIS A 440 -42.74 -1.51 -40.90
C HIS A 440 -41.35 -0.84 -41.05
N MET A 441 -40.95 -0.70 -42.33
CA MET A 441 -39.63 -0.50 -42.94
C MET A 441 -39.10 0.96 -42.99
N ALA A 442 -37.76 1.08 -42.95
CA ALA A 442 -36.73 1.84 -43.76
C ALA A 442 -37.09 3.09 -44.63
N PRO A 443 -36.15 3.83 -45.29
CA PRO A 443 -34.66 3.86 -45.31
C PRO A 443 -33.97 5.29 -45.43
N SER A 444 -32.63 5.30 -45.59
CA SER A 444 -31.72 6.31 -46.22
C SER A 444 -31.23 7.51 -45.36
N ARG A 445 -30.00 8.08 -45.44
CA ARG A 445 -28.91 8.26 -46.45
C ARG A 445 -27.54 8.32 -45.72
N LEU A 446 -26.43 7.75 -46.22
CA LEU A 446 -25.45 8.27 -47.20
C LEU A 446 -24.82 9.65 -46.86
N SER A 447 -23.55 9.65 -46.43
CA SER A 447 -22.48 10.44 -47.06
C SER A 447 -21.09 10.08 -46.50
N ASP A 448 -20.20 9.79 -47.44
CA ASP A 448 -18.78 9.47 -47.32
C ASP A 448 -17.91 10.64 -46.82
N THR A 449 -16.77 10.34 -46.18
CA THR A 449 -15.50 10.97 -46.59
C THR A 449 -14.30 10.07 -46.25
N LEU A 450 -13.60 9.66 -47.31
CA LEU A 450 -12.27 9.06 -47.35
C LEU A 450 -11.18 10.08 -46.98
N MET A 451 -10.16 9.66 -46.23
CA MET A 451 -8.75 10.04 -46.47
C MET A 451 -7.85 8.91 -45.95
N GLN A 452 -7.30 8.14 -46.88
CA GLN A 452 -6.11 7.32 -46.67
C GLN A 452 -4.86 8.21 -46.79
N ARG A 453 -3.86 8.02 -45.92
CA ARG A 453 -2.46 7.87 -46.37
C ARG A 453 -1.60 7.18 -45.28
N GLU A 454 -0.80 6.29 -45.83
CA GLU A 454 0.08 5.23 -45.34
C GLU A 454 1.25 5.59 -44.39
N PRO A 455 1.99 4.57 -43.88
CA PRO A 455 2.77 4.62 -42.65
C PRO A 455 4.26 4.95 -42.88
N CYS A 456 4.98 5.26 -41.80
CA CYS A 456 6.44 5.25 -41.77
C CYS A 456 6.91 4.53 -40.51
N ASP A 457 7.77 3.53 -40.74
CA ASP A 457 8.53 2.77 -39.76
C ASP A 457 9.90 2.45 -40.42
N PRO A 458 10.91 1.93 -39.73
CA PRO A 458 11.91 2.68 -38.98
C PRO A 458 13.33 2.52 -39.58
N LEU A 459 14.29 3.40 -39.20
CA LEU A 459 15.71 3.14 -39.46
C LEU A 459 16.58 3.44 -38.24
N LEU A 460 17.29 2.39 -37.83
CA LEU A 460 18.54 2.39 -37.07
C LEU A 460 19.60 3.28 -37.74
N SER A 461 20.40 3.99 -36.93
CA SER A 461 21.87 3.90 -37.05
C SER A 461 22.58 4.50 -35.83
N THR A 462 23.40 3.63 -35.26
CA THR A 462 24.60 3.87 -34.45
C THR A 462 25.58 4.81 -35.19
N ILE A 463 26.29 5.70 -34.49
CA ILE A 463 27.71 6.06 -34.71
C ILE A 463 28.23 6.84 -33.48
N LEU A 464 29.21 6.25 -32.79
CA LEU A 464 30.36 6.92 -32.16
C LEU A 464 31.54 6.67 -33.12
N PRO A 465 32.57 7.56 -33.23
CA PRO A 465 33.71 7.43 -32.31
C PRO A 465 34.58 8.69 -32.03
N HIS A 466 35.32 8.57 -30.92
CA HIS A 466 36.71 8.99 -30.63
C HIS A 466 37.19 10.45 -30.43
N ARG A 467 37.67 10.67 -29.18
CA ARG A 467 39.00 11.17 -28.69
C ARG A 467 39.56 12.53 -29.17
N SER A 468 39.87 13.41 -28.21
CA SER A 468 41.27 13.80 -27.83
C SER A 468 41.32 14.65 -26.53
N ARG A 469 42.41 14.47 -25.76
CA ARG A 469 42.76 15.19 -24.51
C ARG A 469 43.50 16.52 -24.79
N ASN A 470 43.37 17.53 -23.93
CA ASN A 470 44.42 17.99 -22.96
C ASN A 470 44.20 19.42 -22.39
N MET A 471 44.44 19.51 -21.07
CA MET A 471 45.03 20.57 -20.21
C MET A 471 44.44 22.00 -20.06
N GLU A 472 44.02 22.25 -18.81
CA GLU A 472 44.31 23.38 -17.89
C GLU A 472 44.31 24.83 -18.40
N SER A 473 43.40 25.65 -17.85
CA SER A 473 43.79 26.78 -16.96
C SER A 473 42.58 27.44 -16.28
N THR A 474 42.86 27.93 -15.08
CA THR A 474 42.03 28.59 -14.06
C THR A 474 41.53 29.99 -14.40
N LEU A 475 40.27 30.31 -14.07
CA LEU A 475 39.76 31.52 -13.34
C LEU A 475 38.20 31.62 -13.43
N PRO A 476 37.53 32.36 -12.52
CA PRO A 476 36.20 31.99 -12.03
C PRO A 476 35.02 32.45 -12.90
N SER A 477 34.00 31.60 -12.89
CA SER A 477 32.71 31.78 -13.55
C SER A 477 31.90 32.94 -12.96
N THR A 478 31.72 34.02 -13.72
CA THR A 478 30.58 34.93 -13.57
C THR A 478 29.29 34.22 -14.05
N CYS A 479 28.34 34.01 -13.15
CA CYS A 479 27.00 33.57 -13.52
C CYS A 479 26.24 34.71 -14.22
N ARG A 480 25.87 34.51 -15.48
CA ARG A 480 24.91 35.36 -16.19
C ARG A 480 23.55 34.67 -16.17
N TYR A 481 22.52 35.36 -15.69
CA TYR A 481 21.15 34.87 -15.71
C TYR A 481 20.38 35.58 -16.82
N LEU A 482 19.64 34.78 -17.61
CA LEU A 482 18.63 35.26 -18.55
C LEU A 482 17.28 35.10 -17.87
N MET A 483 16.66 36.22 -17.47
CA MET A 483 15.26 36.24 -17.06
C MET A 483 14.39 36.54 -18.28
N SER A 484 13.55 35.58 -18.64
CA SER A 484 12.48 35.78 -19.63
C SER A 484 11.23 36.28 -18.91
N ILE A 485 10.79 37.49 -19.23
CA ILE A 485 9.52 38.03 -18.72
C ILE A 485 8.43 37.71 -19.76
N PRO A 486 7.33 37.03 -19.40
CA PRO A 486 6.23 36.82 -20.32
C PRO A 486 5.51 38.15 -20.58
N SER A 487 5.48 38.59 -21.84
CA SER A 487 4.61 39.69 -22.28
C SER A 487 3.20 39.15 -22.53
N THR A 488 2.19 39.79 -21.95
CA THR A 488 0.77 39.45 -22.13
C THR A 488 0.17 39.97 -23.43
N ASN A 489 0.92 40.64 -24.30
CA ASN A 489 0.46 41.03 -25.63
C ASN A 489 1.56 40.76 -26.66
N GLY A 490 1.24 39.93 -27.66
CA GLY A 490 2.18 39.41 -28.64
C GLY A 490 2.93 40.49 -29.42
N ALA A 491 4.13 40.82 -28.97
CA ALA A 491 5.25 41.32 -29.76
C ALA A 491 6.56 41.25 -28.94
N ILE A 492 7.60 40.68 -29.56
CA ILE A 492 9.06 40.73 -29.29
C ILE A 492 9.52 40.69 -27.82
N SER A 493 10.14 39.57 -27.43
CA SER A 493 10.85 39.39 -26.16
C SER A 493 12.09 40.30 -26.09
N SER A 494 12.14 41.21 -25.14
CA SER A 494 13.34 41.99 -24.80
C SER A 494 14.06 41.36 -23.61
N SER A 495 15.33 40.98 -23.80
CA SER A 495 16.18 40.40 -22.76
C SER A 495 16.87 41.50 -21.97
N LEU A 496 16.68 41.54 -20.65
CA LEU A 496 17.43 42.40 -19.73
C LEU A 496 18.59 41.61 -19.13
N VAL A 497 19.82 42.08 -19.32
CA VAL A 497 21.01 41.53 -18.66
C VAL A 497 21.28 42.35 -17.40
N VAL A 498 21.05 41.77 -16.23
CA VAL A 498 21.39 42.40 -14.95
C VAL A 498 22.69 41.81 -14.43
N GLN A 499 23.68 42.67 -14.20
CA GLN A 499 24.95 42.31 -13.59
C GLN A 499 24.93 42.78 -12.14
N LEU A 500 24.93 41.82 -11.20
CA LEU A 500 25.03 42.15 -9.78
C LEU A 500 26.50 42.33 -9.38
N PRO A 501 26.83 43.29 -8.50
CA PRO A 501 28.16 43.42 -7.95
C PRO A 501 28.50 42.23 -7.03
N PRO A 502 29.80 41.91 -6.85
CA PRO A 502 30.22 40.84 -5.94
C PRO A 502 29.77 41.14 -4.50
N GLY A 503 29.12 40.18 -3.84
CA GLY A 503 28.78 40.25 -2.41
C GLY A 503 27.30 40.44 -2.06
N VAL A 504 26.37 40.39 -3.02
CA VAL A 504 24.92 40.42 -2.73
C VAL A 504 24.43 39.03 -2.33
N ASP A 505 24.02 38.86 -1.07
CA ASP A 505 23.37 37.65 -0.57
C ASP A 505 21.88 37.65 -0.93
N ILE A 506 21.49 36.70 -1.78
CA ILE A 506 20.14 36.59 -2.35
C ILE A 506 19.16 35.87 -1.39
N ASN A 507 19.63 35.46 -0.20
CA ASN A 507 18.83 34.76 0.81
C ASN A 507 18.38 35.62 2.00
N ALA A 508 18.63 36.94 1.99
CA ALA A 508 18.11 37.83 3.02
C ALA A 508 16.59 38.01 2.86
N ARG A 509 15.81 37.45 3.80
CA ARG A 509 14.36 37.64 3.89
C ARG A 509 14.03 39.13 4.12
N PRO A 510 13.12 39.75 3.37
CA PRO A 510 12.61 41.07 3.72
C PRO A 510 11.70 40.95 4.95
N CYS A 511 11.99 41.76 5.97
CA CYS A 511 11.14 42.01 7.12
C CYS A 511 9.95 42.89 6.68
N PRO A 512 8.68 42.54 7.00
CA PRO A 512 7.57 43.43 6.72
C PRO A 512 7.29 44.30 7.96
N THR A 513 7.64 45.58 7.88
CA THR A 513 7.10 46.60 8.78
C THR A 513 6.68 47.80 7.96
N PHE A 514 5.36 48.04 7.98
CA PHE A 514 4.63 49.31 7.84
C PHE A 514 5.13 50.36 6.84
N PHE A 515 4.24 50.78 5.92
CA PHE A 515 3.63 52.12 5.96
C PHE A 515 2.38 52.16 5.06
N MET A 516 1.54 53.16 5.35
CA MET A 516 0.18 53.48 4.88
C MET A 516 -0.10 53.33 3.38
#